data_AF-A0A7Z9S5Q8-F1
#
_entry.id   AF-A0A7Z9S5Q8-F1
#
_cell.length_a   1.000
_cell.length_b   1.000
_cell.length_c   1.000
_cell.angle_alpha   90.00
_cell.angle_beta   90.00
_cell.angle_gamma   90.00
#
_symmetry.space_group_name_H-M   'P 1'
#
loop_
_entity.id
_entity.type
_entity.pdbx_description
1 polymer ?
#
loop_
_entity_poly.entity_id
_entity_poly.type
_entity_poly.pdbx_seq_one_letter_code
_entity_poly.pdbx_strand_id
1 'polypeptide(L)' 'MPISIVPVPCPNCGEAQNVTLGNFDPEAEPFGPVTCMACGRKFDQDEYLAGLKMRHAKQENP' A
#
# COMPACT_ATOMS: atom_id res chain seq x y z
N MET A 1 -6.07 4.14 16.48
CA MET A 1 -6.69 4.78 15.30
C MET A 1 -6.70 3.74 14.19
N PRO A 2 -7.77 3.61 13.39
CA PRO A 2 -7.77 2.67 12.28
C PRO A 2 -6.71 3.08 11.26
N ILE A 3 -5.98 2.12 10.69
CA ILE A 3 -5.04 2.39 9.59
C ILE A 3 -5.86 2.70 8.35
N SER A 4 -5.64 3.88 7.77
CA SER A 4 -6.25 4.27 6.50
C SER A 4 -5.61 3.48 5.36
N ILE A 5 -6.39 2.60 4.74
CA ILE A 5 -5.97 1.85 3.54
C ILE A 5 -5.99 2.79 2.35
N VAL A 6 -4.81 3.15 1.84
CA VAL A 6 -4.65 4.04 0.69
C VAL A 6 -3.67 3.46 -0.32
N PRO A 7 -3.82 3.73 -1.62
CA PRO A 7 -2.85 3.30 -2.62
C PRO A 7 -1.47 3.92 -2.36
N VAL A 8 -0.43 3.08 -2.36
CA VAL A 8 0.97 3.45 -2.18
C VAL A 8 1.74 3.35 -3.50
N PRO A 9 2.81 4.15 -3.68
CA PRO A 9 3.63 4.08 -4.88
C PRO A 9 4.21 2.69 -5.10
N CYS A 10 4.09 2.15 -6.31
CA CYS A 10 4.73 0.89 -6.66
C CYS A 10 6.25 1.08 -6.75
N PRO A 11 7.06 0.25 -6.07
CA PRO A 11 8.52 0.38 -6.11
C PRO A 11 9.12 0.03 -7.48
N ASN A 12 8.36 -0.64 -8.36
CA ASN A 12 8.83 -1.00 -9.71
C ASN A 12 8.48 0.04 -10.78
N CYS A 13 7.27 0.61 -10.76
CA CYS A 13 6.82 1.52 -11.81
C CYS A 13 6.38 2.91 -11.31
N GLY A 14 6.45 3.18 -10.00
CA GLY A 14 6.08 4.46 -9.39
C GLY A 14 4.58 4.73 -9.26
N GLU A 15 3.75 4.10 -10.08
CA GLU A 15 2.29 4.24 -10.07
C GLU A 15 1.67 3.85 -8.71
N ALA A 16 0.74 4.67 -8.23
CA ALA A 16 0.03 4.43 -6.97
C ALA A 16 -1.41 3.95 -7.23
N GLN A 17 -1.52 2.86 -7.97
CA GLN A 17 -2.78 2.18 -8.28
C GLN A 17 -2.64 0.74 -7.79
N ASN A 18 -3.16 0.45 -6.59
CA ASN A 18 -3.07 -0.88 -5.98
C ASN A 18 -4.46 -1.51 -5.88
N VAL A 19 -4.53 -2.83 -6.04
CA VAL A 19 -5.70 -3.65 -5.73
C VAL A 19 -5.50 -4.34 -4.40
N THR A 20 -6.52 -4.29 -3.54
CA THR A 20 -6.58 -4.97 -2.24
C THR A 20 -7.92 -5.71 -2.12
N LEU A 21 -8.04 -6.59 -1.12
CA LEU A 21 -9.33 -7.19 -0.74
C LEU A 21 -10.16 -6.20 0.08
N GLY A 22 -11.49 -6.38 0.10
CA GLY A 22 -12.41 -5.46 0.80
C GLY A 22 -12.17 -5.34 2.31
N ASN A 23 -11.68 -6.41 2.95
CA ASN A 23 -11.34 -6.44 4.38
C ASN A 23 -9.82 -6.44 4.59
N PHE A 24 -9.07 -5.81 3.69
CA PHE A 24 -7.63 -5.81 3.77
C PHE A 24 -7.14 -5.03 4.98
N ASP A 25 -6.38 -5.72 5.82
CA ASP A 25 -5.67 -5.15 6.96
C ASP A 25 -4.15 -5.29 6.68
N PRO A 26 -3.41 -4.17 6.59
CA PRO A 26 -2.00 -4.16 6.23
C PRO A 26 -1.10 -4.66 7.37
N GLU A 27 -1.62 -4.80 8.59
CA GLU A 27 -0.89 -5.38 9.72
C GLU A 27 -1.26 -6.85 9.98
N ALA A 28 -2.35 -7.35 9.39
CA ALA A 28 -2.80 -8.73 9.61
C ALA A 28 -1.94 -9.75 8.84
N GLU A 29 -1.78 -10.93 9.46
CA GLU A 29 -1.28 -12.13 8.80
C GLU A 29 -2.42 -13.14 8.55
N PRO A 30 -2.52 -13.73 7.35
CA PRO A 30 -1.64 -13.53 6.19
C PRO A 30 -1.84 -12.18 5.51
N PHE A 31 -0.74 -11.58 5.04
CA PHE A 31 -0.78 -10.30 4.33
C PHE A 31 -1.34 -10.42 2.90
N GLY A 32 -2.17 -9.46 2.52
CA GLY A 32 -2.56 -9.23 1.12
C GLY A 32 -3.69 -10.15 0.61
N PRO A 33 -3.77 -10.37 -0.72
CA PRO A 33 -2.86 -9.89 -1.77
C PRO A 33 -2.96 -8.38 -2.02
N VAL A 34 -1.82 -7.74 -2.30
CA VAL A 34 -1.74 -6.36 -2.81
C VAL A 34 -0.99 -6.36 -4.14
N THR A 35 -1.57 -5.79 -5.19
CA THR A 35 -0.98 -5.80 -6.55
C THR A 35 -1.08 -4.45 -7.23
N CYS A 36 -0.03 -4.02 -7.93
CA CYS A 36 -0.04 -2.83 -8.78
C CYS A 36 -0.88 -3.08 -10.04
N MET A 37 -1.87 -2.23 -10.31
CA MET A 37 -2.69 -2.35 -11.53
C MET A 37 -1.91 -2.01 -12.81
N ALA A 38 -0.89 -1.15 -12.72
CA ALA A 38 -0.15 -0.70 -13.89
C ALA A 38 0.85 -1.73 -14.41
N CYS A 39 1.62 -2.37 -13.51
CA CYS A 39 2.67 -3.32 -13.89
C CYS A 39 2.45 -4.75 -13.38
N GLY A 40 1.37 -5.02 -12.64
CA GLY A 40 1.06 -6.36 -12.12
C GLY A 40 1.94 -6.82 -10.96
N ARG A 41 2.83 -5.96 -10.44
CA ARG A 41 3.72 -6.31 -9.33
C ARG A 41 2.94 -6.56 -8.05
N LYS A 42 3.20 -7.71 -7.42
CA LYS A 42 2.73 -8.02 -6.07
C LYS A 42 3.61 -7.35 -5.03
N PHE A 43 3.00 -6.93 -3.93
CA PHE A 43 3.69 -6.32 -2.79
C PHE A 43 3.77 -7.36 -1.68
N ASP A 44 4.86 -7.33 -0.94
CA ASP A 44 4.89 -7.88 0.41
C ASP A 44 4.41 -6.83 1.43
N GLN A 45 4.29 -7.27 2.69
CA GLN A 45 3.77 -6.44 3.77
C GLN A 45 4.66 -5.23 4.05
N ASP A 46 5.97 -5.43 4.11
CA ASP A 46 6.94 -4.38 4.42
C ASP A 46 6.95 -3.30 3.35
N GLU A 47 6.88 -3.69 2.07
CA GLU A 47 6.79 -2.77 0.95
C GLU A 47 5.55 -1.89 1.03
N TYR A 48 4.39 -2.48 1.35
CA TYR A 48 3.15 -1.71 1.47
C TYR A 48 3.18 -0.77 2.69
N LEU A 49 3.65 -1.25 3.85
CA LEU A 49 3.78 -0.44 5.06
C LEU A 49 4.79 0.70 4.89
N ALA A 50 5.90 0.49 4.19
CA ALA A 50 6.86 1.54 3.86
C ALA A 50 6.20 2.63 2.98
N GLY A 51 5.43 2.21 1.97
CA GLY A 51 4.66 3.12 1.13
C GLY A 51 3.60 3.93 1.90
N LEU A 52 2.92 3.29 2.86
CA LEU A 52 1.94 3.97 3.74
C LEU A 52 2.62 5.04 4.59
N LYS A 53 3.78 4.72 5.20
CA LYS A 53 4.57 5.70 5.98
C LYS A 53 4.95 6.92 5.14
N MET A 54 5.39 6.72 3.90
CA MET A 54 5.70 7.81 2.97
C MET A 54 4.47 8.67 2.63
N ARG A 55 3.30 8.04 2.47
CA ARG A 55 2.04 8.73 2.19
C ARG A 55 1.55 9.58 3.37
N HIS A 56 1.67 9.08 4.60
CA HIS A 56 1.31 9.84 5.80
C HIS A 56 2.24 11.04 6.00
N ALA A 57 3.55 10.84 5.88
CA ALA A 57 4.53 11.94 5.95
C ALA A 57 4.27 13.06 4.92
N LYS A 58 3.74 12.73 3.74
CA LYS A 58 3.33 13.73 2.72
C LYS A 58 2.02 14.45 3.05
N GLN A 59 1.13 13.87 3.85
CA GLN A 59 -0.16 14.44 4.22
C GLN A 59 -0.10 15.29 5.49
N GLU A 60 0.91 15.06 6.34
CA GLU A 60 1.16 15.82 7.57
C GLU A 60 1.92 17.13 7.34
N ASN A 61 2.27 17.46 6.09
CA ASN A 61 2.87 18.74 5.72
C ASN A 61 1.81 19.64 5.05
N PRO A 62 1.30 20.69 5.72
CA PRO A 62 0.26 21.58 5.20
C PRO A 62 0.73 22.49 4.06
#